data_AF-A0A565CDH5-F1
#
_entry.id   AF-A0A565CDH5-F1
#
_cell.length_a   1.000
_cell.length_b   1.000
_cell.length_c   1.000
_cell.angle_alpha   90.00
_cell.angle_beta   90.00
_cell.angle_gamma   90.00
#
_symmetry.space_group_name_H-M   'P 1'
#
loop_
_entity.id
_entity.type
_entity.pdbx_description
1 polymer ?
#
loop_
_entity_poly.entity_id
_entity_poly.type
_entity_poly.pdbx_seq_one_letter_code
_entity_poly.pdbx_strand_id
1 'polypeptide(L)'
;MFGFLFVRWRKASKCKKLLQQLQSRLKLLKNKKYAISRHLRHDIALFMRINDHTRALLRTKQLFLVENSISIYDLLLQFSDFILLRFSSIRKQRELVDDDINEAVSSLVFASTSCGGELPELITH
;
A
#
# COMPACT_ATOMS: atom_id res chain seq x y z
N MET A 1 19.48 33.26 7.94
CA MET A 1 19.70 32.01 7.15
C MET A 1 19.17 30.72 7.82
N PHE A 2 18.44 30.78 8.95
CA PHE A 2 17.91 29.57 9.64
C PHE A 2 16.48 29.15 9.23
N GLY A 3 15.71 30.02 8.56
CA GLY A 3 14.31 29.75 8.20
C GLY A 3 14.12 28.55 7.25
N PHE A 4 15.05 28.34 6.31
CA PHE A 4 15.00 27.21 5.37
C PHE A 4 15.16 25.84 6.05
N LEU A 5 15.99 25.76 7.09
CA LEU A 5 16.16 24.53 7.88
C LEU A 5 14.88 24.20 8.65
N PHE A 6 14.24 25.19 9.27
CA PHE A 6 12.99 25.01 10.00
C PHE A 6 11.82 24.60 9.09
N VAL A 7 11.68 25.22 7.91
CA VAL A 7 10.65 24.85 6.93
C VAL A 7 10.89 23.44 6.40
N ARG A 8 12.14 23.06 6.12
CA ARG A 8 12.51 21.72 5.65
C ARG A 8 12.22 20.64 6.69
N TRP A 9 12.49 20.93 7.97
CA TRP A 9 12.18 20.02 9.08
C TRP A 9 10.68 19.86 9.31
N ARG A 10 9.91 20.94 9.14
CA ARG A 10 8.44 20.93 9.25
C ARG A 10 7.77 20.15 8.09
N LYS A 11 8.36 20.20 6.88
CA LYS A 11 7.92 19.38 5.73
C LYS A 11 8.28 17.90 5.90
N ALA A 12 9.47 17.61 6.43
CA ALA A 12 9.91 16.24 6.68
C ALA A 12 9.08 15.54 7.78
N SER A 13 8.73 16.25 8.86
CA SER A 13 7.88 15.70 9.92
C SER A 13 6.44 15.42 9.45
N LYS A 14 5.90 16.25 8.54
CA LYS A 14 4.61 16.01 7.89
C LYS A 14 4.64 14.78 6.97
N CYS A 15 5.67 14.65 6.13
CA CYS A 15 5.83 13.48 5.26
C CYS A 15 5.92 12.17 6.05
N LYS A 16 6.70 12.14 7.15
CA LYS A 16 6.77 10.98 8.04
C LYS A 16 5.41 10.61 8.63
N LYS A 17 4.63 11.60 9.09
CA LYS A 17 3.27 11.36 9.63
C LYS A 17 2.33 10.80 8.55
N LEU A 18 2.35 11.38 7.35
CA LEU A 18 1.53 10.92 6.22
C LEU A 18 1.87 9.47 5.82
N LEU A 19 3.15 9.12 5.78
CA LEU A 19 3.59 7.73 5.51
C LEU A 19 3.08 6.76 6.59
N GLN A 20 3.13 7.15 7.86
CA GLN A 20 2.61 6.31 8.96
C GLN A 20 1.08 6.14 8.89
N GLN A 21 0.35 7.19 8.50
CA GLN A 21 -1.10 7.11 8.28
C GLN A 21 -1.42 6.20 7.09
N LEU A 22 -0.69 6.35 5.98
CA LEU A 22 -0.78 5.48 4.81
C LEU A 22 -0.54 4.01 5.17
N GLN A 23 0.51 3.71 5.94
CA GLN A 23 0.78 2.35 6.42
C GLN A 23 -0.36 1.77 7.24
N SER A 24 -0.92 2.57 8.15
CA SER A 24 -2.05 2.15 8.99
C SER A 24 -3.27 1.82 8.11
N ARG A 25 -3.53 2.63 7.09
CA ARG A 25 -4.63 2.44 6.16
C ARG A 25 -4.42 1.24 5.23
N LEU A 26 -3.22 1.06 4.69
CA LEU A 26 -2.86 -0.11 3.89
C LEU A 26 -3.03 -1.41 4.69
N LYS A 27 -2.59 -1.45 5.96
CA LYS A 27 -2.79 -2.59 6.85
C LYS A 27 -4.28 -2.90 7.07
N LEU A 28 -5.10 -1.87 7.27
CA LEU A 28 -6.55 -2.04 7.42
C LEU A 28 -7.20 -2.62 6.15
N LEU A 29 -6.86 -2.08 4.98
CA LEU A 29 -7.38 -2.56 3.69
C LEU A 29 -6.94 -4.00 3.42
N LYS A 30 -5.68 -4.32 3.71
CA LYS A 30 -5.13 -5.68 3.62
C LYS A 30 -5.93 -6.65 4.48
N ASN A 31 -6.20 -6.31 5.74
CA ASN A 31 -6.99 -7.13 6.66
C ASN A 31 -8.42 -7.36 6.13
N LYS A 32 -9.04 -6.34 5.54
CA LYS A 32 -10.35 -6.46 4.91
C LYS A 32 -10.32 -7.44 3.73
N LYS A 33 -9.33 -7.35 2.84
CA LYS A 33 -9.18 -8.30 1.72
C LYS A 33 -8.87 -9.73 2.22
N TYR A 34 -8.10 -9.90 3.30
CA TYR A 34 -7.88 -11.21 3.89
C TYR A 34 -9.18 -11.85 4.40
N ALA A 35 -10.05 -11.07 5.05
CA ALA A 35 -11.36 -11.58 5.46
C ALA A 35 -12.16 -12.08 4.24
N ILE A 36 -12.20 -11.29 3.17
CA ILE A 36 -12.86 -11.67 1.90
C ILE A 36 -12.24 -12.94 1.31
N SER A 37 -10.91 -13.06 1.28
CA SER A 37 -10.20 -14.25 0.80
C SER A 37 -10.59 -15.50 1.60
N ARG A 38 -10.70 -15.41 2.93
CA ARG A 38 -11.16 -16.52 3.78
C ARG A 38 -12.59 -16.94 3.45
N HIS A 39 -13.50 -15.99 3.25
CA HIS A 39 -14.88 -16.28 2.84
C HIS A 39 -14.94 -16.96 1.47
N LEU A 40 -14.21 -16.44 0.48
CA LEU A 40 -14.17 -17.02 -0.86
C LEU A 40 -13.62 -18.45 -0.87
N ARG A 41 -12.58 -18.74 -0.08
CA ARG A 41 -12.04 -20.12 0.05
C ARG A 41 -13.07 -21.06 0.66
N HIS A 42 -13.84 -20.60 1.65
CA HIS A 42 -14.93 -21.38 2.23
C HIS A 42 -16.04 -21.65 1.20
N ASP A 43 -16.46 -20.62 0.45
CA ASP A 43 -17.47 -20.76 -0.61
C ASP A 43 -17.01 -21.75 -1.71
N ILE A 44 -15.74 -21.70 -2.11
CA ILE A 44 -15.16 -22.65 -3.07
C ILE A 44 -15.28 -24.08 -2.52
N ALA A 45 -14.91 -24.31 -1.25
CA ALA A 45 -15.01 -25.62 -0.63
C ALA A 45 -16.47 -26.13 -0.56
N LEU A 46 -17.44 -25.24 -0.29
CA LEU A 46 -18.86 -25.59 -0.32
C LEU A 46 -19.34 -25.94 -1.74
N PHE A 47 -18.98 -25.14 -2.75
CA PHE A 47 -19.37 -25.39 -4.14
C PHE A 47 -18.76 -26.69 -4.68
N MET A 48 -17.53 -27.01 -4.29
CA MET A 48 -16.90 -28.30 -4.60
C MET A 48 -17.66 -29.48 -4.00
N ARG A 49 -18.18 -29.37 -2.77
CA ARG A 49 -18.95 -30.44 -2.11
C ARG A 49 -20.29 -30.73 -2.77
N ILE A 50 -20.94 -29.70 -3.33
CA ILE A 50 -22.22 -29.85 -4.04
C ILE A 50 -22.04 -30.13 -5.54
N ASN A 51 -20.81 -30.44 -6.00
CA ASN A 51 -20.44 -30.64 -7.41
C ASN A 51 -20.78 -29.46 -8.34
N ASP A 52 -20.85 -28.24 -7.82
CA ASP A 52 -21.04 -27.05 -8.65
C ASP A 52 -19.69 -26.44 -9.05
N HIS A 53 -19.09 -27.04 -10.06
CA HIS A 53 -17.79 -26.62 -10.56
C HIS A 53 -17.82 -25.25 -11.23
N THR A 54 -18.95 -24.83 -11.81
CA THR A 54 -19.07 -23.52 -12.48
C THR A 54 -19.00 -22.38 -11.46
N ARG A 55 -19.75 -22.47 -10.35
CA ARG A 55 -19.69 -21.47 -9.27
C ARG A 55 -18.35 -21.52 -8.53
N ALA A 56 -17.79 -22.71 -8.30
CA ALA A 56 -16.45 -22.85 -7.72
C ALA A 56 -15.39 -22.12 -8.58
N LEU A 57 -15.39 -22.33 -9.90
CA LEU A 57 -14.47 -21.66 -10.82
C LEU A 57 -14.61 -20.13 -10.77
N LEU A 58 -15.84 -19.62 -10.76
CA LEU A 58 -16.11 -18.18 -10.66
C LEU A 58 -15.53 -17.59 -9.36
N ARG A 59 -15.74 -18.28 -8.22
CA ARG A 59 -15.19 -17.84 -6.93
C ARG A 59 -13.66 -17.93 -6.87
N THR A 60 -13.06 -18.92 -7.51
CA THR A 60 -11.59 -19.01 -7.63
C THR A 60 -11.02 -17.83 -8.41
N LYS A 61 -11.66 -17.42 -9.52
CA LYS A 61 -11.25 -16.21 -10.25
C LYS A 61 -11.35 -14.95 -9.39
N GLN A 62 -12.42 -14.82 -8.60
CA GLN A 62 -12.54 -13.71 -7.64
C GLN A 62 -11.47 -13.76 -6.56
N LEU A 63 -11.15 -14.95 -6.04
CA LEU A 63 -10.10 -15.14 -5.04
C LEU A 63 -8.75 -14.67 -5.57
N PHE A 64 -8.41 -15.01 -6.82
CA PHE A 64 -7.16 -14.58 -7.46
C PHE A 64 -7.04 -13.05 -7.51
N LEU A 65 -8.11 -12.33 -7.88
CA LEU A 65 -8.10 -10.86 -7.91
C LEU A 65 -7.92 -10.25 -6.51
N VAL A 66 -8.53 -10.86 -5.49
CA VAL A 66 -8.38 -10.42 -4.09
C VAL A 66 -6.97 -10.67 -3.58
N GLU A 67 -6.39 -11.84 -3.88
CA GLU A 67 -5.01 -12.17 -3.51
C GLU A 67 -3.99 -11.26 -4.22
N ASN A 68 -4.20 -10.96 -5.49
CA ASN A 68 -3.38 -9.99 -6.21
C ASN A 68 -3.43 -8.60 -5.54
N SER A 69 -4.62 -8.17 -5.10
CA SER A 69 -4.78 -6.90 -4.37
C SER A 69 -4.02 -6.89 -3.04
N ILE A 70 -4.01 -8.01 -2.32
CA ILE A 70 -3.24 -8.18 -1.07
C ILE A 70 -1.74 -8.05 -1.35
N SER A 71 -1.24 -8.70 -2.40
CA SER A 71 0.16 -8.61 -2.82
C SER A 71 0.58 -7.18 -3.17
N ILE A 72 -0.29 -6.43 -3.85
CA ILE A 72 -0.05 -5.01 -4.14
C ILE A 72 0.06 -4.19 -2.85
N TYR A 73 -0.82 -4.40 -1.88
CA TYR A 73 -0.72 -3.69 -0.59
C TYR A 73 0.56 -4.04 0.18
N ASP A 74 1.02 -5.28 0.10
CA ASP A 74 2.28 -5.70 0.71
C ASP A 74 3.48 -4.99 0.08
N LEU A 75 3.51 -4.88 -1.24
CA LEU A 75 4.55 -4.14 -1.95
C LEU A 75 4.54 -2.65 -1.53
N LEU A 76 3.37 -2.04 -1.40
CA LEU A 76 3.26 -0.63 -0.96
C LEU A 76 3.72 -0.43 0.49
N LEU A 77 3.43 -1.39 1.37
CA LEU A 77 3.94 -1.38 2.73
C LEU A 77 5.47 -1.46 2.74
N GLN A 78 6.05 -2.37 1.96
CA GLN A 78 7.51 -2.50 1.83
C GLN A 78 8.16 -1.20 1.33
N PHE A 79 7.60 -0.56 0.29
CA PHE A 79 8.11 0.74 -0.18
C PHE A 79 8.01 1.82 0.89
N SER A 80 6.89 1.89 1.62
CA SER A 80 6.73 2.88 2.69
C SER A 80 7.71 2.67 3.85
N ASP A 81 8.00 1.41 4.22
CA ASP A 81 8.99 1.06 5.23
C ASP A 81 10.42 1.40 4.76
N PHE A 82 10.73 1.12 3.49
CA PHE A 82 12.02 1.47 2.88
C PHE A 82 12.28 2.99 2.92
N ILE A 83 11.28 3.79 2.54
CA ILE A 83 11.36 5.26 2.59
C ILE A 83 11.56 5.76 4.03
N LEU A 84 10.84 5.20 5.01
CA LEU A 84 10.98 5.57 6.43
C LEU A 84 12.36 5.22 7.00
N LEU A 85 12.91 4.06 6.61
CA LEU A 85 14.23 3.60 7.05
C LEU A 85 15.36 4.47 6.49
N ARG A 86 15.25 4.88 5.21
CA ARG A 86 16.21 5.78 4.55
C ARG A 86 16.01 7.26 4.91
N PHE A 87 14.90 7.61 5.57
CA PHE A 87 14.56 9.00 5.92
C PHE A 87 15.61 9.70 6.80
N SER A 88 16.33 8.95 7.65
CA SER A 88 17.44 9.52 8.45
C SER A 88 18.66 9.88 7.61
N SER A 89 18.90 9.16 6.51
CA SER A 89 20.01 9.39 5.58
C SER A 89 19.71 10.57 4.64
N ILE A 90 18.46 10.69 4.16
CA ILE A 90 17.96 11.83 3.36
C ILE A 90 18.11 13.17 4.11
N ARG A 91 18.01 13.15 5.44
CA ARG A 91 18.18 14.36 6.27
C ARG A 91 19.63 14.86 6.31
N LYS A 92 20.61 13.97 6.10
CA LYS A 92 22.06 14.24 6.24
C LYS A 92 22.75 14.59 4.91
N GLN A 93 22.36 13.98 3.78
CA GLN A 93 23.00 14.22 2.48
C GLN A 93 21.99 14.79 1.48
N ARG A 94 22.34 15.92 0.87
CA ARG A 94 21.46 16.74 0.02
C ARG A 94 21.44 16.30 -1.46
N GLU A 95 22.32 15.40 -1.86
CA GLU A 95 22.66 15.17 -3.28
C GLU A 95 22.35 13.78 -3.81
N LEU A 96 21.97 12.83 -2.95
CA LEU A 96 21.67 11.46 -3.38
C LEU A 96 20.30 11.06 -2.84
N VAL A 97 19.24 11.62 -3.43
CA VAL A 97 17.98 10.89 -3.47
C VAL A 97 18.26 9.73 -4.42
N ASP A 98 18.69 8.60 -3.84
CA ASP A 98 18.95 7.33 -4.51
C ASP A 98 17.83 7.03 -5.52
N ASP A 99 18.14 6.57 -6.73
CA ASP A 99 17.14 6.26 -7.77
C ASP A 99 16.06 5.32 -7.21
N ASP A 100 16.45 4.39 -6.34
CA ASP A 100 15.57 3.47 -5.60
C ASP A 100 14.50 4.18 -4.74
N ILE A 101 14.84 5.33 -4.14
CA ILE A 101 13.89 6.12 -3.34
C ILE A 101 12.91 6.84 -4.26
N ASN A 102 13.38 7.37 -5.39
CA ASN A 102 12.54 8.02 -6.38
C ASN A 102 11.59 7.03 -7.04
N GLU A 103 12.05 5.80 -7.31
CA GLU A 103 11.24 4.70 -7.81
C GLU A 103 10.18 4.28 -6.78
N ALA A 104 10.56 4.13 -5.50
CA ALA A 104 9.62 3.81 -4.43
C ALA A 104 8.54 4.89 -4.26
N VAL A 105 8.92 6.17 -4.29
CA VAL A 105 7.98 7.31 -4.20
C VAL A 105 7.07 7.36 -5.44
N SER A 106 7.63 7.24 -6.64
CA SER A 106 6.87 7.21 -7.89
C SER A 106 5.89 6.03 -7.95
N SER A 107 6.32 4.86 -7.47
CA SER A 107 5.47 3.65 -7.36
C SER A 107 4.33 3.83 -6.37
N LEU A 108 4.59 4.48 -5.23
CA LEU A 108 3.57 4.85 -4.24
C LEU A 108 2.55 5.84 -4.80
N VAL A 109 3.00 6.87 -5.53
CA VAL A 109 2.13 7.84 -6.20
C VAL A 109 1.31 7.18 -7.30
N PHE A 110 1.91 6.31 -8.12
CA PHE A 110 1.20 5.59 -9.18
C PHE A 110 0.16 4.60 -8.62
N ALA A 111 0.48 3.90 -7.54
CA ALA A 111 -0.48 3.02 -6.89
C ALA A 111 -1.62 3.81 -6.21
N SER A 112 -1.35 5.03 -5.75
CA SER A 112 -2.36 5.88 -5.13
C SER A 112 -3.48 6.29 -6.09
N THR A 113 -3.13 6.56 -7.36
CA THR A 113 -4.10 6.91 -8.40
C THR A 113 -4.92 5.68 -8.83
N SER A 114 -4.28 4.51 -8.84
CA SER A 114 -4.93 3.23 -9.17
C SER A 114 -5.86 2.72 -8.06
N CYS A 115 -5.57 3.06 -6.79
CA CYS A 115 -6.39 2.75 -5.62
C CYS A 115 -7.35 3.90 -5.22
N GLY A 116 -7.59 4.88 -6.11
CA GLY A 116 -8.25 6.16 -5.82
C GLY A 116 -9.66 6.09 -5.19
N GLY A 117 -10.33 4.93 -5.20
CA GLY A 117 -11.59 4.72 -4.49
C GLY A 117 -11.45 4.27 -3.03
N GLU A 118 -10.30 3.73 -2.60
CA GLU A 118 -10.09 3.14 -1.26
C GLU A 118 -9.13 3.96 -0.37
N LEU A 119 -8.34 4.89 -0.94
CA LEU A 119 -7.34 5.70 -0.24
C LEU A 119 -7.51 7.22 -0.46
N PRO A 120 -8.45 7.88 0.26
CA PRO A 120 -8.63 9.34 0.23
C PRO A 120 -7.46 10.14 0.82
N GLU A 121 -6.46 9.50 1.44
CA GLU A 121 -5.33 10.18 2.10
C GLU A 121 -4.17 10.53 1.15
N LEU A 122 -4.21 10.02 -0.08
CA LEU A 122 -3.24 10.35 -1.14
C LEU A 122 -3.75 11.46 -2.08
N ILE A 123 -5.00 11.89 -1.89
CA ILE A 123 -5.65 12.96 -2.66
C ILE A 123 -5.62 14.21 -1.78
N THR A 124 -4.43 14.77 -1.55
CA THR A 124 -4.33 16.13 -1.01
C THR A 124 -4.28 17.12 -2.17
N HIS A 125 -5.32 17.94 -2.24
CA HIS A 125 -5.53 19.09 -3.12
C HIS A 125 -4.54 20.23 -2.84
#